data_AF-A0A9X3YQG9-F1
#
_entry.id   AF-A0A9X3YQG9-F1
#
_cell.length_a   1.000
_cell.length_b   1.000
_cell.length_c   1.000
_cell.angle_alpha   90.00
_cell.angle_beta   90.00
_cell.angle_gamma   90.00
#
_symmetry.space_group_name_H-M   'P 1'
#
loop_
_entity.id
_entity.type
_entity.pdbx_description
1 polymer ?
#
loop_
_entity_poly.entity_id
_entity_poly.type
_entity_poly.pdbx_seq_one_letter_code
_entity_poly.pdbx_strand_id
1 'polypeptide(L)' 'MAKPKHKSSASSTKRIRIGTSRYSTNGGFTERLVPYIRLRGDWLSNAGFESNDLVVILITRGRLVMTRA' A
#
# COMPACT_ATOMS: atom_id res chain seq x y z
N MET A 1 10.54 38.54 8.44
CA MET A 1 10.86 37.24 7.80
C MET A 1 10.17 36.12 8.57
N ALA A 2 9.18 35.44 7.98
CA ALA A 2 8.49 34.31 8.62
C ALA A 2 9.26 33.01 8.31
N LYS A 3 9.65 32.25 9.35
CA LYS A 3 10.29 30.94 9.21
C LYS A 3 9.29 29.93 8.60
N PRO A 4 9.72 29.05 7.68
CA PRO A 4 8.86 27.99 7.19
C PRO A 4 8.52 27.03 8.33
N LYS A 5 7.24 26.93 8.69
CA LYS A 5 6.75 25.90 9.60
C LYS A 5 6.87 24.56 8.87
N HIS A 6 7.84 23.74 9.27
CA HIS A 6 7.82 22.32 8.94
C HIS A 6 6.49 21.74 9.43
N LYS A 7 5.55 21.49 8.51
CA LYS A 7 4.38 20.67 8.79
C LYS A 7 4.94 19.29 9.10
N SER A 8 5.07 18.93 10.38
CA SER A 8 5.28 17.55 10.76
C SER A 8 4.18 16.76 10.05
N SER A 9 4.56 15.83 9.18
CA SER A 9 3.61 14.91 8.55
C SER A 9 2.88 14.18 9.67
N ALA A 10 1.71 14.69 10.05
CA ALA A 10 0.85 14.02 11.00
C ALA A 10 0.57 12.65 10.42
N SER A 11 1.03 11.60 11.11
CA SER A 11 0.79 10.20 10.74
C SER A 11 -0.71 9.98 10.61
N SER A 12 -1.26 10.18 9.42
CA SER A 12 -2.68 10.00 9.19
C SER A 12 -2.93 8.50 9.04
N THR A 13 -3.43 7.87 10.10
CA THR A 13 -3.83 6.46 10.04
C THR A 13 -4.94 6.31 9.00
N LYS A 14 -4.65 5.58 7.90
CA LYS A 14 -5.65 5.23 6.90
C LYS A 14 -6.26 3.88 7.24
N ARG A 15 -7.59 3.80 7.22
CA ARG A 15 -8.33 2.53 7.31
C ARG A 15 -8.77 2.14 5.91
N ILE A 16 -8.37 0.95 5.48
CA ILE A 16 -8.75 0.37 4.19
C ILE A 16 -9.32 -1.02 4.41
N ARG A 17 -10.21 -1.45 3.52
CA ARG A 17 -10.76 -2.79 3.54
C ARG A 17 -9.94 -3.67 2.60
N ILE A 18 -9.60 -4.88 3.06
CA ILE A 18 -9.03 -5.92 2.20
C ILE A 18 -10.14 -6.35 1.23
N GLY A 19 -9.85 -6.23 -0.06
CA GLY A 19 -10.74 -6.69 -1.12
C GLY A 19 -10.41 -8.10 -1.55
N THR A 20 -11.09 -8.57 -2.58
CA THR A 20 -10.79 -9.83 -3.26
C THR A 20 -10.40 -9.54 -4.71
N SER A 21 -9.43 -10.29 -5.22
CA SER A 21 -9.07 -10.31 -6.63
C SER A 21 -9.26 -11.72 -7.18
N ARG A 22 -9.70 -11.82 -8.44
CA ARG A 22 -9.76 -13.09 -9.15
C ARG A 22 -8.42 -13.30 -9.85
N TYR A 23 -7.80 -14.44 -9.59
CA TYR A 23 -6.58 -14.85 -10.27
C TYR A 23 -6.87 -16.11 -11.08
N SER A 24 -6.55 -16.09 -12.37
CA SER A 24 -6.59 -17.28 -13.22
C SER A 24 -5.38 -18.14 -12.93
N THR A 25 -5.59 -19.38 -12.51
CA THR A 25 -4.49 -20.34 -12.37
C THR A 25 -4.07 -20.87 -13.74
N ASN A 26 -2.77 -21.14 -13.93
CA ASN A 26 -2.21 -21.76 -15.14
C ASN A 26 -2.87 -23.13 -15.34
N GLY A 27 -3.94 -23.15 -16.11
CA GLY A 27 -4.84 -24.29 -16.18
C GLY A 27 -6.27 -23.91 -16.58
N GLY A 28 -6.66 -22.63 -16.54
CA GLY A 28 -7.88 -22.13 -17.21
C GLY A 28 -9.23 -22.57 -16.62
N PHE A 29 -9.26 -23.50 -15.66
CA PHE A 29 -10.51 -24.10 -15.17
C PHE A 29 -10.94 -23.68 -13.76
N THR A 30 -10.13 -22.91 -13.01
CA THR A 30 -10.52 -22.40 -11.69
C THR A 30 -10.12 -20.95 -11.48
N GLU A 31 -11.12 -20.06 -11.42
CA GLU A 31 -10.98 -18.71 -10.89
C GLU A 31 -10.88 -18.79 -9.36
N ARG A 32 -9.72 -18.46 -8.80
CA ARG A 32 -9.55 -18.39 -7.34
C ARG A 32 -9.71 -16.96 -6.87
N LEU A 33 -10.56 -16.75 -5.87
CA LEU A 33 -10.62 -15.50 -5.12
C LEU A 33 -9.50 -15.47 -4.09
N VAL A 34 -8.64 -14.46 -4.18
CA VAL A 34 -7.54 -14.22 -3.25
C VAL A 34 -7.68 -12.84 -2.59
N PRO A 35 -7.25 -12.65 -1.34
CA PRO A 35 -7.23 -11.34 -0.71
C PRO A 35 -6.33 -10.36 -1.47
N TYR A 36 -6.76 -9.11 -1.60
CA TYR A 36 -6.02 -8.05 -2.29
C TYR A 36 -6.10 -6.71 -1.56
N ILE A 37 -4.99 -5.98 -1.50
CA ILE A 37 -4.90 -4.63 -0.92
C ILE A 37 -4.71 -3.63 -2.06
N ARG A 38 -5.64 -2.67 -2.18
CA ARG A 38 -5.51 -1.53 -3.10
C ARG A 38 -5.25 -0.26 -2.31
N LEU A 39 -4.03 0.27 -2.40
CA LEU A 39 -3.69 1.59 -1.85
C LEU A 39 -3.99 2.67 -2.91
N ARG A 40 -4.65 3.76 -2.53
CA ARG A 40 -4.98 4.87 -3.43
C ARG A 40 -5.01 6.21 -2.73
N GLY A 41 -4.58 7.25 -3.44
CA GLY A 41 -4.67 8.66 -3.05
C GLY A 41 -3.31 9.29 -2.79
N ASP A 42 -3.28 10.63 -2.83
CA ASP A 42 -2.07 11.46 -2.79
C ASP A 42 -1.22 11.26 -1.53
N TRP A 43 -1.80 10.70 -0.46
CA TRP A 43 -1.08 10.35 0.75
C TRP A 43 0.02 9.30 0.52
N LEU A 44 -0.11 8.46 -0.51
CA LEU A 44 0.88 7.44 -0.86
C LEU A 44 2.12 8.09 -1.51
N SER A 45 1.90 8.99 -2.48
CA SER A 45 2.95 9.82 -3.09
C SER A 45 3.59 10.77 -2.08
N ASN A 46 2.79 11.40 -1.21
CA ASN A 46 3.30 12.23 -0.11
C ASN A 46 4.14 11.43 0.90
N ALA A 47 3.93 10.12 1.01
CA ALA A 47 4.77 9.20 1.79
C ALA A 47 6.01 8.72 1.01
N GLY A 48 6.20 9.19 -0.22
CA GLY A 48 7.36 8.93 -1.07
C GLY A 48 7.26 7.70 -1.96
N PHE A 49 6.08 7.07 -2.07
CA PHE A 49 5.86 5.93 -2.97
C PHE A 49 5.27 6.40 -4.30
N GLU A 50 6.01 6.17 -5.38
CA GLU A 50 5.62 6.57 -6.73
C GLU A 50 5.09 5.40 -7.56
N SER A 51 4.49 5.74 -8.70
CA SER A 51 4.04 4.71 -9.65
C SER A 51 5.23 3.90 -10.16
N ASN A 52 5.07 2.57 -10.20
CA ASN A 52 6.10 1.60 -10.59
C ASN A 52 7.29 1.47 -9.61
N ASP A 53 7.22 2.07 -8.42
CA ASP A 53 8.21 1.79 -7.38
C ASP A 53 8.19 0.29 -7.02
N LEU A 54 9.39 -0.28 -6.93
CA LEU A 54 9.56 -1.58 -6.29
C LEU A 54 9.45 -1.39 -4.78
N VAL A 55 8.64 -2.23 -4.13
CA VAL A 55 8.43 -2.18 -2.67
C VAL A 55 8.79 -3.51 -2.02
N VAL A 56 9.34 -3.43 -0.82
CA VAL A 56 9.58 -4.57 0.07
C VAL A 56 8.45 -4.63 1.09
N ILE A 57 7.88 -5.83 1.27
CA ILE A 57 6.84 -6.09 2.25
C ILE A 57 7.37 -7.05 3.30
N LEU A 58 7.51 -6.57 4.54
CA LEU A 58 7.85 -7.39 5.70
C LEU A 58 6.58 -7.77 6.47
N ILE A 59 6.38 -9.06 6.70
CA ILE A 59 5.25 -9.59 7.49
C ILE A 59 5.75 -9.96 8.88
N THR A 60 5.26 -9.28 9.91
CA THR A 60 5.61 -9.60 11.31
C THR A 60 4.43 -9.40 12.24
N ARG A 61 4.13 -10.40 13.09
CA ARG A 61 3.15 -10.30 14.20
C ARG A 61 1.80 -9.68 13.80
N GLY A 62 1.23 -10.13 12.68
CA GLY A 62 -0.06 -9.62 12.17
C GLY A 62 0.00 -8.22 11.56
N ARG A 63 1.21 -7.71 11.27
CA ARG A 63 1.44 -6.42 10.62
C ARG A 63 2.16 -6.62 9.29
N LEU A 64 1.82 -5.77 8.34
CA LEU A 64 2.52 -5.58 7.08
C LEU A 64 3.27 -4.25 7.19
N VAL A 65 4.59 -4.29 7.04
CA VAL A 65 5.42 -3.09 6.95
C VAL A 65 5.89 -2.98 5.51
N MET A 66 5.58 -1.86 4.86
CA MET A 66 5.94 -1.59 3.47
C MET A 66 7.03 -0.52 3.42
N THR A 67 8.10 -0.81 2.69
CA THR A 67 9.22 0.11 2.42
C THR A 67 9.51 0.11 0.94
N ARG A 68 10.18 1.16 0.44
CA ARG A 68 10.74 1.16 -0.91
C ARG A 68 11.93 0.21 -0.97
N ALA A 69 12.12 -0.46 -2.10
CA ALA A 69 13.27 -1.32 -2.37
C ALA A 69 14.47 -0.53 -2.90
#